data_AF-A0A2V7VRW9-F1
#
_entry.id   AF-A0A2V7VRW9-F1
#
_cell.length_a   1.000
_cell.length_b   1.000
_cell.length_c   1.000
_cell.angle_alpha   90.00
_cell.angle_beta   90.00
_cell.angle_gamma   90.00
#
_symmetry.space_group_name_H-M   'P 1'
#
loop_
_entity.id
_entity.type
_entity.pdbx_description
1 polymer ?
#
loop_
_entity_poly.entity_id
_entity_poly.type
_entity_poly.pdbx_seq_one_letter_code
_entity_poly.pdbx_strand_id
1 'polypeptide(L)'
;QELDLFYLPRHAGEENEEEDEVELADRDMVVAYYEGDRLDLGEVVREQCFLSLPLKPLCREDCRGRCPSCGRNRNLESCACPAPEEAVDPRLAVLKKLFDDETH
;
A
#
# COMPACT_ATOMS: atom_id res chain seq x y z
N GLN A 1 0.59 7.09 13.25
CA GLN A 1 -0.13 7.94 12.27
C GLN A 1 -1.34 8.49 13.00
N GLU A 2 -1.61 9.78 12.90
CA GLU A 2 -2.80 10.39 13.49
C GLU A 2 -3.97 10.14 12.53
N LEU A 3 -5.09 9.67 13.09
CA LEU A 3 -6.28 9.26 12.34
C LEU A 3 -7.32 10.38 12.42
N ASP A 4 -7.36 11.21 11.39
CA ASP A 4 -8.32 12.31 11.28
C ASP A 4 -9.52 11.89 10.41
N LEU A 5 -10.35 10.96 10.92
CA LEU A 5 -11.58 10.49 10.27
C LEU A 5 -12.82 11.09 10.96
N PHE A 6 -13.70 11.73 10.19
CA PHE A 6 -14.93 12.34 10.70
C PHE A 6 -16.16 11.48 10.39
N TYR A 7 -16.99 11.23 11.39
CA TYR A 7 -18.24 10.47 11.21
C TYR A 7 -19.46 11.39 11.16
N LEU A 8 -20.22 11.32 10.07
CA LEU A 8 -21.47 12.05 9.87
C LEU A 8 -22.68 11.10 9.79
N PRO A 9 -23.86 11.50 10.27
CA PRO A 9 -25.05 10.68 10.10
C PRO A 9 -25.35 10.54 8.61
N ARG A 10 -25.65 9.33 8.15
CA ARG A 10 -26.13 9.12 6.79
C ARG A 10 -27.47 9.85 6.66
N HIS A 11 -27.57 10.78 5.71
CA HIS A 11 -28.79 11.53 5.49
C HIS A 11 -29.94 10.55 5.17
N ALA A 12 -30.92 10.48 6.07
CA ALA A 12 -32.13 9.70 5.90
C ALA A 12 -33.08 10.48 4.97
N GLY A 13 -32.79 10.48 3.66
CA GLY A 13 -33.75 10.91 2.64
C GLY A 13 -33.37 12.11 1.77
N GLU A 14 -32.20 12.08 1.12
CA GLU A 14 -31.92 12.92 -0.05
C GLU A 14 -31.78 12.01 -1.28
N GLU A 15 -32.91 11.40 -1.68
CA GLU A 15 -33.15 11.09 -3.08
C GLU A 15 -33.62 12.41 -3.71
N ASN A 16 -32.77 13.05 -4.52
CA ASN A 16 -32.91 14.37 -5.19
C ASN A 16 -32.09 15.50 -4.54
N GLU A 17 -30.78 15.49 -4.79
CA GLU A 17 -30.02 16.73 -4.94
C GLU A 17 -29.74 16.88 -6.44
N GLU A 18 -30.08 18.03 -7.01
CA GLU A 18 -29.49 18.42 -8.29
C GLU A 18 -27.97 18.36 -8.07
N GLU A 19 -27.26 17.47 -8.78
CA GLU A 19 -25.80 17.33 -8.69
C GLU A 19 -25.16 18.61 -9.26
N ASP A 20 -25.16 19.68 -8.47
CA ASP A 20 -24.39 20.88 -8.75
C ASP A 20 -22.90 20.52 -8.63
N GLU A 21 -22.10 20.84 -9.66
CA GLU A 21 -20.65 20.69 -9.59
C GLU A 21 -20.09 21.63 -8.51
N VAL A 22 -19.70 21.06 -7.37
CA VAL A 22 -19.09 21.77 -6.25
C VAL A 22 -17.65 21.30 -6.04
N GLU A 23 -16.75 22.24 -5.73
CA GLU A 23 -15.37 21.94 -5.36
C GLU A 23 -15.32 21.25 -3.99
N LEU A 24 -14.60 20.12 -3.93
CA LEU A 24 -14.41 19.36 -2.70
C LEU A 24 -13.32 20.02 -1.83
N ALA A 25 -13.61 20.20 -0.54
CA ALA A 25 -12.61 20.61 0.44
C ALA A 25 -11.83 19.39 0.98
N ASP A 26 -10.66 19.65 1.59
CA ASP A 26 -9.82 18.59 2.18
C ASP A 26 -10.58 17.72 3.18
N ARG A 27 -11.52 18.32 3.91
CA ARG A 27 -12.34 17.62 4.90
C ARG A 27 -13.28 16.60 4.27
N ASP A 28 -13.76 16.86 3.06
CA ASP A 28 -14.71 15.99 2.36
C ASP A 28 -14.04 14.66 1.95
N MET A 29 -12.71 14.64 1.86
CA MET A 29 -11.92 13.43 1.57
C MET A 29 -11.78 12.47 2.76
N VAL A 30 -12.17 12.88 3.97
CA VAL A 30 -11.96 12.12 5.21
C VAL A 30 -13.23 11.97 6.05
N VAL A 31 -14.37 11.77 5.36
CA VAL A 31 -15.69 11.52 5.99
C VAL A 31 -16.08 10.06 5.85
N ALA A 32 -16.56 9.48 6.95
CA ALA A 32 -17.31 8.23 6.98
C ALA A 32 -18.74 8.49 7.48
N TYR A 33 -19.68 7.63 7.11
CA TYR A 33 -21.08 7.78 7.49
C TYR A 33 -21.52 6.71 8.49
N TYR A 34 -22.48 7.04 9.35
CA TYR A 34 -23.07 6.13 10.32
C TYR A 34 -24.60 6.13 10.26
N GLU A 35 -25.23 5.07 10.74
CA GLU A 35 -26.69 4.94 10.76
C GLU A 35 -27.22 4.78 12.18
N GLY A 36 -28.22 5.59 12.53
CA GLY A 36 -28.83 5.56 13.86
C GLY A 36 -27.79 5.82 14.96
N ASP A 37 -27.63 4.86 15.86
CA ASP A 37 -26.71 4.88 17.00
C ASP A 37 -25.48 3.97 16.79
N ARG A 38 -25.19 3.55 15.55
CA ARG A 38 -24.15 2.56 15.24
C ARG A 38 -23.08 3.12 14.33
N LEU A 39 -21.83 3.02 14.79
CA LEU A 39 -20.62 3.28 14.01
C LEU A 39 -20.00 1.94 13.59
N ASP A 40 -19.78 1.73 12.30
CA ASP A 40 -18.94 0.63 11.82
C ASP A 40 -17.48 1.07 11.82
N LEU A 41 -16.73 0.57 12.80
CA LEU A 41 -15.29 0.82 12.93
C LEU A 41 -14.45 -0.28 12.26
N GLY A 42 -15.07 -1.34 11.76
CA GLY A 42 -14.36 -2.51 11.24
C GLY A 42 -13.50 -2.18 10.03
N GLU A 43 -13.92 -1.24 9.19
CA GLU A 43 -13.17 -0.76 8.04
C GLU A 43 -11.92 0.01 8.46
N VAL A 44 -12.09 1.11 9.20
CA VAL A 44 -10.95 1.94 9.64
C VAL A 44 -9.95 1.14 10.46
N VAL A 45 -10.41 0.28 11.37
CA VAL A 45 -9.50 -0.55 12.18
C VAL A 45 -8.70 -1.49 11.27
N ARG A 46 -9.33 -2.11 10.27
CA ARG A 46 -8.66 -3.03 9.34
C ARG A 46 -7.58 -2.32 8.51
N GLU A 47 -7.88 -1.13 8.00
CA GLU A 47 -6.92 -0.32 7.25
C GLU A 47 -5.70 0.05 8.10
N GLN A 48 -5.95 0.49 9.34
CA GLN A 48 -4.88 0.85 10.26
C GLN A 48 -4.05 -0.35 10.69
N CYS A 49 -4.69 -1.52 10.85
CA CYS A 49 -3.97 -2.77 11.02
C CYS A 49 -3.05 -3.06 9.82
N PHE A 50 -3.54 -2.93 8.58
CA PHE A 50 -2.71 -3.15 7.39
C PHE A 50 -1.52 -2.18 7.30
N LEU A 51 -1.74 -0.89 7.56
CA LEU A 51 -0.67 0.12 7.56
C LEU A 51 0.36 -0.11 8.67
N SER A 52 -0.04 -0.73 9.78
CA SER A 52 0.84 -1.08 10.88
C SER A 52 1.65 -2.35 10.64
N LEU A 53 1.29 -3.17 9.65
CA LEU A 53 2.02 -4.39 9.33
C LEU A 53 3.39 -4.04 8.70
N PRO A 54 4.43 -4.81 9.01
CA PRO A 54 5.72 -4.63 8.36
C PRO A 54 5.60 -4.94 6.86
N LEU A 55 6.22 -4.10 6.02
CA LEU A 55 6.31 -4.32 4.57
C LEU A 55 6.91 -5.68 4.19
N LYS A 56 7.80 -6.21 5.04
CA LYS A 56 8.45 -7.51 4.86
C LYS A 56 8.36 -8.29 6.17
N PRO A 57 7.28 -9.06 6.39
CA PRO A 57 7.17 -9.89 7.58
C PRO A 57 8.24 -10.99 7.52
N LEU A 58 9.13 -11.00 8.51
CA LEU A 58 10.14 -12.04 8.67
C LEU A 58 9.67 -13.07 9.69
N CYS A 59 10.05 -14.33 9.51
CA CYS A 59 9.72 -15.37 10.49
C CYS A 59 10.56 -15.30 11.79
N ARG A 60 11.66 -14.53 11.76
CA ARG A 60 12.56 -14.19 12.87
C ARG A 60 13.47 -13.02 12.47
N GLU A 61 14.10 -12.36 13.44
CA GLU A 61 14.90 -11.13 13.22
C GLU A 61 16.04 -11.30 12.22
N ASP A 62 16.73 -12.44 12.24
CA ASP A 62 17.88 -12.74 11.36
C ASP A 62 17.50 -13.54 10.09
N CYS A 63 16.21 -13.59 9.76
CA CYS A 63 15.73 -14.41 8.64
C CYS A 63 16.30 -13.93 7.30
N ARG A 64 17.09 -14.80 6.65
CA ARG A 64 17.67 -14.57 5.32
C ARG A 64 16.66 -14.72 4.18
N GLY A 65 15.42 -15.10 4.50
CA GLY A 65 14.34 -15.31 3.55
C GLY A 65 14.55 -16.49 2.61
N ARG A 66 13.77 -16.50 1.53
CA ARG A 66 13.89 -17.46 0.44
C ARG A 66 14.59 -16.80 -0.75
N CYS A 67 15.27 -17.57 -1.58
CA CYS A 67 15.80 -17.08 -2.85
C CYS A 67 14.61 -16.72 -3.77
N PRO A 68 14.52 -15.50 -4.33
CA PRO A 68 13.42 -15.11 -5.22
C PRO A 68 13.46 -15.85 -6.56
N SER A 69 14.63 -16.37 -6.97
CA SER A 69 14.80 -17.08 -8.24
C SER A 69 14.45 -18.57 -8.15
N CYS A 70 14.83 -19.25 -7.06
CA CYS A 70 14.67 -20.71 -6.93
C CYS A 70 13.87 -21.18 -5.71
N GLY A 71 13.46 -20.27 -4.81
CA GLY A 71 12.64 -20.57 -3.65
C GLY A 71 13.34 -21.27 -2.47
N ARG A 72 14.63 -21.64 -2.60
CA ARG A 72 15.42 -22.28 -1.52
C ARG A 72 15.46 -21.43 -0.26
N ASN A 73 15.41 -22.09 0.89
CA ASN A 73 15.47 -21.43 2.20
C ASN A 73 16.92 -21.04 2.53
N ARG A 74 17.24 -19.75 2.46
CA ARG A 74 18.59 -19.21 2.68
C ARG A 74 19.05 -19.33 4.14
N ASN A 75 18.15 -19.71 5.05
CA ASN A 75 18.47 -20.02 6.43
C ASN A 75 19.04 -21.44 6.63
N LEU A 76 18.88 -22.33 5.65
CA LEU A 76 19.33 -23.72 5.73
C LEU A 76 20.50 -24.00 4.78
N GLU A 77 20.45 -23.43 3.57
CA GLU A 77 21.42 -23.70 2.52
C GLU A 77 21.64 -22.47 1.62
N SER A 78 22.80 -22.43 0.95
CA SER A 78 23.09 -21.46 -0.10
C SER A 78 22.63 -21.94 -1.47
N CYS A 79 22.29 -21.01 -2.35
CA CYS A 79 22.04 -21.26 -3.77
C CYS A 79 23.08 -20.53 -4.64
N ALA A 80 23.31 -21.02 -5.85
CA ALA A 80 24.19 -20.38 -6.84
C ALA A 80 23.43 -19.40 -7.77
N CYS A 81 22.20 -19.01 -7.42
CA CYS A 81 21.46 -18.00 -8.19
C CYS A 81 22.19 -16.64 -8.10
N PRO A 82 22.25 -15.89 -9.21
CA PRO A 82 22.83 -14.54 -9.21
C PRO A 82 22.10 -13.64 -8.20
N ALA A 83 22.81 -12.66 -7.66
CA ALA A 83 22.19 -11.71 -6.75
C ALA A 83 21.07 -10.94 -7.50
N PRO A 84 19.98 -10.54 -6.81
CA PRO A 84 18.91 -9.77 -7.46
C PRO A 84 19.42 -8.49 -8.12
N GLU A 85 20.44 -7.85 -7.55
CA GLU A 85 21.08 -6.65 -8.12
C GLU A 85 21.83 -6.93 -9.43
N GLU A 86 22.29 -8.16 -9.65
CA GLU A 86 23.00 -8.59 -10.86
C GLU A 86 22.04 -9.03 -11.98
N ALA A 87 20.80 -9.36 -11.61
CA ALA A 87 19.77 -9.82 -12.54
C ALA A 87 19.09 -8.65 -13.25
N VAL A 88 19.64 -8.27 -14.41
CA VAL A 88 18.99 -7.29 -15.31
C VAL A 88 17.82 -7.96 -16.02
N ASP A 89 16.60 -7.44 -15.83
CA ASP A 89 15.45 -7.86 -16.65
C ASP A 89 15.73 -7.48 -18.12
N PRO A 90 15.77 -8.44 -19.06
CA PRO A 90 16.05 -8.18 -20.46
C PRO A 90 15.12 -7.13 -21.09
N ARG A 91 13.88 -7.04 -20.64
CA ARG A 91 12.89 -6.07 -21.15
C ARG A 91 13.26 -4.64 -20.76
N LEU A 92 13.94 -4.48 -19.64
CA LEU A 92 14.37 -3.19 -19.10
C LEU A 92 15.82 -2.87 -19.44
N ALA A 93 16.55 -3.76 -20.14
CA ALA A 93 17.95 -3.56 -20.47
C ALA A 93 18.22 -2.25 -21.23
N VAL A 94 17.25 -1.77 -22.02
CA VAL A 94 17.33 -0.51 -22.76
C VAL A 94 17.44 0.72 -21.85
N LEU A 95 16.91 0.65 -20.62
CA LEU A 95 16.92 1.77 -19.67
C LEU A 95 18.32 2.07 -19.13
N LYS A 96 19.29 1.15 -19.25
CA LYS A 96 20.69 1.43 -18.91
C LYS A 96 21.24 2.63 -19.69
N LYS A 97 20.78 2.81 -20.93
CA LYS A 97 21.18 3.93 -21.79
C LYS A 97 20.82 5.31 -21.21
N LEU A 98 19.82 5.39 -20.33
CA LEU A 98 19.43 6.65 -19.69
C LEU A 98 20.48 7.16 -18.69
N PHE A 99 21.40 6.30 -18.24
CA PHE A 99 22.48 6.65 -17.32
C PHE A 99 23.84 6.76 -18.02
N ASP A 100 23.93 6.39 -19.30
CA ASP A 100 25.15 6.53 -20.11
C ASP A 100 25.29 7.96 -20.68
N ASP A 101 24.19 8.74 -20.71
CA ASP A 101 24.13 10.13 -21.16
C ASP A 101 24.34 11.12 -19.98
N GLU A 102 25.43 10.98 -19.22
CA GLU A 102 25.96 12.06 -18.34
C GLU A 102 26.63 13.16 -19.19
N THR A 103 25.88 13.72 -20.14
CA THR A 103 26.16 15.02 -20.77
C THR A 103 24.85 15.70 -21.15
N HIS A 104 24.05 16.16 -20.17
CA HIS A 104 23.26 17.41 -20.25
C HIS A 104 22.78 17.85 -18.87
#